data_AF-A0A9E2UGP1-F1
#
_entry.id   AF-A0A9E2UGP1-F1
#
_cell.length_a   1.000
_cell.length_b   1.000
_cell.length_c   1.000
_cell.angle_alpha   90.00
_cell.angle_beta   90.00
_cell.angle_gamma   90.00
#
_symmetry.space_group_name_H-M   'P 1'
#
loop_
_entity.id
_entity.type
_entity.pdbx_description
1 polymer ?
#
loop_
_entity_poly.entity_id
_entity_poly.type
_entity_poly.pdbx_seq_one_letter_code
_entity_poly.pdbx_strand_id
1 'polypeptide(L)'
;MTSVFAFLLAVFPAAFLAACGEDSSPSPAPIPSTGPPSVVSGPFIAYLTPGSAAAVLPYRKRDWPGPGDGIEQDAGQLPNGAVVNAFSTAPFATLRLPDDGGDIYAVLASGAAVALKTKDGGVPADIYFCGDNWILWGADVGPTWHSTVANIYQAPSASCQPVSRTSRAYTRYIEVTIDVPFTGLRQGTQSIDTIVHEHYDGPSIAGARNLERMYFGRNVGRYRWEYWTPHGTPRRPLVCPPLAYSAPPAAGWVMTDCRMWTNLVPNTTNFSLVAYGWGYP
;
A
#
# COMPACT_ATOMS: atom_id res chain seq x y z
N MET A 1 -17.61 20.38 37.53
CA MET A 1 -17.74 20.76 36.12
C MET A 1 -16.69 19.99 35.33
N THR A 2 -17.11 18.84 34.80
CA THR A 2 -16.30 17.90 34.01
C THR A 2 -16.21 18.42 32.58
N SER A 3 -15.01 18.83 32.17
CA SER A 3 -14.75 19.29 30.81
C SER A 3 -14.58 18.07 29.91
N VAL A 4 -15.63 17.76 29.15
CA VAL A 4 -15.62 16.75 28.09
C VAL A 4 -14.95 17.40 26.88
N PHE A 5 -13.68 17.09 26.64
CA PHE A 5 -13.01 17.42 25.39
C PHE A 5 -13.65 16.57 24.28
N ALA A 6 -14.47 17.21 23.44
CA ALA A 6 -14.96 16.63 22.21
C ALA A 6 -13.77 16.38 21.28
N PHE A 7 -13.37 15.11 21.15
CA PHE A 7 -12.57 14.65 20.03
C PHE A 7 -13.38 14.90 18.76
N LEU A 8 -13.03 15.96 18.03
CA LEU A 8 -13.49 16.19 16.67
C LEU A 8 -13.13 14.94 15.85
N LEU A 9 -14.14 14.18 15.47
CA LEU A 9 -14.04 13.13 14.46
C LEU A 9 -13.55 13.80 13.18
N ALA A 10 -12.25 13.70 12.91
CA ALA A 10 -11.71 14.00 11.61
C ALA A 10 -12.23 12.94 10.65
N VAL A 11 -13.27 13.31 9.89
CA VAL A 11 -13.69 12.58 8.70
C VAL A 11 -12.48 12.54 7.78
N PHE A 12 -11.87 11.36 7.62
CA PHE A 12 -10.81 11.15 6.65
C PHE A 12 -11.39 11.47 5.28
N PRO A 13 -10.81 12.39 4.50
CA PRO A 13 -10.81 12.13 3.08
C PRO A 13 -10.14 10.77 2.95
N ALA A 14 -10.87 9.80 2.42
CA ALA A 14 -10.29 8.58 1.87
C ALA A 14 -8.98 8.96 1.17
N ALA A 15 -8.01 8.05 1.13
CA ALA A 15 -7.02 8.12 0.08
C ALA A 15 -7.81 8.08 -1.25
N PHE A 16 -8.25 9.25 -1.73
CA PHE A 16 -8.44 9.45 -3.15
C PHE A 16 -7.02 9.29 -3.67
N LEU A 17 -6.67 8.03 -3.97
CA LEU A 17 -5.53 7.68 -4.80
C LEU A 17 -5.43 8.76 -5.84
N ALA A 18 -4.31 9.49 -5.79
CA ALA A 18 -4.08 10.76 -6.46
C ALA A 18 -4.91 10.83 -7.75
N ALA A 19 -6.07 11.49 -7.67
CA ALA A 19 -7.13 11.32 -8.67
C ALA A 19 -6.51 11.62 -10.04
N CYS A 20 -6.50 10.58 -10.90
CA CYS A 20 -5.69 10.57 -12.09
C CYS A 20 -6.03 11.81 -12.93
N GLY A 21 -5.04 12.71 -13.11
CA GLY A 21 -5.26 13.95 -13.86
C GLY A 21 -5.70 13.66 -15.29
N GLU A 22 -6.69 14.42 -15.77
CA GLU A 22 -7.23 14.36 -17.13
C GLU A 22 -6.26 14.93 -18.18
N ASP A 23 -4.99 14.53 -18.17
CA ASP A 23 -4.07 14.93 -19.24
C ASP A 23 -3.93 13.82 -20.26
N SER A 24 -4.57 14.06 -21.42
CA SER A 24 -4.26 13.59 -22.79
C SER A 24 -5.30 12.71 -23.51
N SER A 25 -5.28 12.88 -24.83
CA SER A 25 -6.05 12.26 -25.91
C SER A 25 -6.33 10.76 -25.75
N PRO A 26 -7.43 10.25 -26.33
CA PRO A 26 -7.86 8.87 -26.17
C PRO A 26 -6.77 7.90 -26.66
N SER A 27 -6.20 7.12 -25.74
CA SER A 27 -5.57 5.86 -26.12
C SER A 27 -6.66 4.90 -26.59
N PRO A 28 -6.39 4.08 -27.63
CA PRO A 28 -7.32 3.03 -28.03
C PRO A 28 -7.63 2.14 -26.82
N ALA A 29 -8.91 1.78 -26.67
CA ALA A 29 -9.34 0.88 -25.61
C ALA A 29 -8.47 -0.39 -25.64
N PRO A 30 -7.86 -0.79 -24.51
CA PRO A 30 -7.15 -2.06 -24.44
C PRO A 30 -8.11 -3.19 -24.85
N ILE A 31 -7.61 -4.17 -25.59
CA ILE A 31 -8.36 -5.40 -25.82
C ILE A 31 -8.64 -5.99 -24.43
N PRO A 32 -9.91 -6.21 -24.06
CA PRO A 32 -10.24 -6.66 -22.72
C PRO A 32 -9.60 -8.03 -22.50
N SER A 33 -8.70 -8.12 -21.53
CA SER A 33 -8.38 -9.40 -20.90
C SER A 33 -9.67 -9.92 -20.29
N THR A 34 -10.21 -11.02 -20.82
CA THR A 34 -11.49 -11.60 -20.40
C THR A 34 -11.39 -12.40 -19.10
N GLY A 35 -10.33 -12.22 -18.31
CA GLY A 35 -10.12 -12.93 -17.06
C GLY A 35 -9.14 -12.24 -16.13
N PRO A 36 -9.15 -12.63 -14.84
CA PRO A 36 -8.18 -12.18 -13.85
C PRO A 36 -6.74 -12.48 -14.32
N PRO A 37 -5.76 -11.64 -13.97
CA PRO A 37 -4.38 -11.86 -14.39
C PRO A 37 -3.82 -13.14 -13.77
N SER A 38 -2.99 -13.87 -14.54
CA SER A 38 -2.33 -15.08 -14.04
C SER A 38 -1.27 -14.71 -13.01
N VAL A 39 -1.51 -15.11 -11.75
CA VAL A 39 -0.60 -14.92 -10.63
C VAL A 39 0.44 -16.03 -10.63
N VAL A 40 1.71 -15.68 -10.45
CA VAL A 40 2.83 -16.62 -10.34
C VAL A 40 3.59 -16.41 -9.03
N SER A 41 4.22 -17.47 -8.55
CA SER A 41 5.26 -17.34 -7.53
C SER A 41 6.56 -16.92 -8.22
N GLY A 42 7.16 -15.82 -7.77
CA GLY A 42 8.42 -15.29 -8.31
C GLY A 42 9.29 -14.72 -7.20
N PRO A 43 10.55 -14.34 -7.47
CA PRO A 43 11.47 -13.85 -6.45
C PRO A 43 10.94 -12.63 -5.69
N PHE A 44 10.11 -11.81 -6.34
CA PHE A 44 9.51 -10.61 -5.75
C PHE A 44 8.36 -10.89 -4.78
N ILE A 45 7.85 -12.13 -4.71
CA ILE A 45 6.79 -12.46 -3.74
C ILE A 45 7.27 -12.24 -2.30
N ALA A 46 8.56 -12.47 -2.04
CA ALA A 46 9.17 -12.27 -0.73
C ALA A 46 9.11 -10.80 -0.27
N TYR A 47 8.99 -9.82 -1.18
CA TYR A 47 8.84 -8.41 -0.81
C TYR A 47 7.40 -8.04 -0.46
N LEU A 48 6.42 -8.83 -0.92
CA LEU A 48 5.00 -8.58 -0.68
C LEU A 48 4.52 -9.21 0.63
N THR A 49 5.04 -10.37 1.01
CA THR A 49 4.54 -11.15 2.15
C THR A 49 5.64 -11.62 3.12
N PRO A 50 5.37 -11.68 4.45
CA PRO A 50 6.18 -12.41 5.41
C PRO A 50 5.93 -13.94 5.41
N GLY A 51 4.92 -14.44 4.69
CA GLY A 51 4.60 -15.87 4.62
C GLY A 51 3.25 -16.23 3.99
N SER A 52 2.72 -17.41 4.30
CA SER A 52 1.36 -17.83 3.86
C SER A 52 0.27 -17.10 4.63
N ALA A 53 -0.87 -16.79 4.00
CA ALA A 53 -2.03 -16.16 4.64
C ALA A 53 -2.72 -17.10 5.65
N ALA A 54 -2.59 -18.41 5.46
CA ALA A 54 -3.08 -19.40 6.43
C ALA A 54 -2.14 -19.56 7.63
N ALA A 55 -0.89 -19.06 7.53
CA ALA A 55 0.04 -19.11 8.65
C ALA A 55 -0.41 -18.14 9.75
N VAL A 56 -0.55 -18.66 10.96
CA VAL A 56 -0.63 -17.83 12.16
C VAL A 56 0.79 -17.36 12.47
N LEU A 57 1.10 -16.11 12.15
CA LEU A 57 2.37 -15.52 12.56
C LEU A 57 2.38 -15.37 14.09
N PRO A 58 3.53 -15.55 14.76
CA PRO A 58 3.63 -15.37 16.21
C PRO A 58 3.48 -13.91 16.65
N TYR A 59 3.40 -12.98 15.69
CA TYR A 59 3.27 -11.55 15.92
C TYR A 59 2.20 -10.91 15.01
N ARG A 60 1.73 -9.73 15.41
CA ARG A 60 0.99 -8.76 14.59
C ARG A 60 1.87 -7.54 14.36
N LYS A 61 1.71 -6.83 13.25
CA LYS A 61 2.42 -5.56 13.03
C LYS A 61 1.51 -4.40 13.41
N ARG A 62 2.04 -3.48 14.21
CA ARG A 62 1.38 -2.23 14.60
C ARG A 62 2.15 -1.04 14.10
N ASP A 63 1.43 0.06 13.87
CA ASP A 63 2.03 1.35 13.57
C ASP A 63 3.06 1.74 14.66
N TRP A 64 4.01 2.57 14.27
CA TRP A 64 5.08 3.00 15.15
C TRP A 64 4.48 3.76 16.35
N PRO A 65 4.95 3.51 17.59
CA PRO A 65 4.33 4.11 18.77
C PRO A 65 4.31 5.64 18.72
N GLY A 66 3.17 6.23 19.08
CA GLY A 66 2.99 7.68 19.15
C GLY A 66 1.55 8.15 18.89
N PRO A 67 1.28 9.47 18.78
CA PRO A 67 -0.09 9.97 18.60
C PRO A 67 -0.83 9.38 17.39
N GLY A 68 -1.94 8.69 17.64
CA GLY A 68 -2.75 8.03 16.60
C GLY A 68 -2.11 6.75 16.05
N ASP A 69 -1.28 6.09 16.86
CA ASP A 69 -0.80 4.73 16.65
C ASP A 69 -1.92 3.69 16.86
N GLY A 70 -1.54 2.40 16.93
CA GLY A 70 -2.48 1.31 17.17
C GLY A 70 -3.15 0.76 15.91
N ILE A 71 -2.81 1.30 14.73
CA ILE A 71 -3.21 0.71 13.46
C ILE A 71 -2.48 -0.60 13.26
N GLU A 72 -3.25 -1.67 13.09
CA GLU A 72 -2.73 -2.99 12.79
C GLU A 72 -2.60 -3.16 11.28
N GLN A 73 -1.54 -3.82 10.85
CA GLN A 73 -1.36 -4.23 9.47
C GLN A 73 -0.76 -5.61 9.41
N ASP A 74 -1.32 -6.46 8.55
CA ASP A 74 -0.90 -7.84 8.42
C ASP A 74 -0.84 -8.21 6.95
N ALA A 75 0.13 -9.07 6.59
CA ALA A 75 0.30 -9.50 5.22
C ALA A 75 0.54 -11.01 5.13
N GLY A 76 0.09 -11.62 4.03
CA GLY A 76 0.09 -13.07 3.86
C GLY A 76 -0.34 -13.47 2.45
N GLN A 77 0.17 -14.61 1.99
CA GLN A 77 -0.09 -15.14 0.65
C GLN A 77 -1.33 -16.05 0.59
N LEU A 78 -2.28 -15.71 -0.27
CA LEU A 78 -3.47 -16.51 -0.59
C LEU A 78 -3.11 -17.80 -1.36
N PRO A 79 -4.02 -18.79 -1.41
CA PRO A 79 -3.79 -20.05 -2.15
C PRO A 79 -3.52 -19.87 -3.65
N ASN A 80 -4.07 -18.83 -4.28
CA ASN A 80 -3.82 -18.50 -5.68
C ASN A 80 -2.48 -17.76 -5.92
N GLY A 81 -1.69 -17.57 -4.85
CA GLY A 81 -0.38 -16.91 -4.91
C GLY A 81 -0.41 -15.39 -4.71
N ALA A 82 -1.59 -14.75 -4.75
CA ALA A 82 -1.72 -13.32 -4.47
C ALA A 82 -1.43 -13.03 -2.99
N VAL A 83 -1.11 -11.79 -2.66
CA VAL A 83 -0.80 -11.36 -1.29
C VAL A 83 -1.85 -10.39 -0.81
N VAL A 84 -2.50 -10.73 0.31
CA VAL A 84 -3.34 -9.77 1.04
C VAL A 84 -2.45 -8.99 1.97
N ASN A 85 -2.66 -7.69 2.02
CA ASN A 85 -2.09 -6.76 2.95
C ASN A 85 -3.24 -5.99 3.61
N ALA A 86 -3.73 -6.48 4.74
CA ALA A 86 -4.87 -5.90 5.43
C ALA A 86 -4.42 -4.88 6.47
N PHE A 87 -5.23 -3.84 6.69
CA PHE A 87 -4.93 -2.80 7.66
C PHE A 87 -6.20 -2.27 8.33
N SER A 88 -6.11 -1.90 9.61
CA SER A 88 -7.26 -1.32 10.30
C SER A 88 -7.57 0.09 9.79
N THR A 89 -8.86 0.41 9.68
CA THR A 89 -9.37 1.68 9.15
C THR A 89 -10.02 2.51 10.25
N ALA A 90 -10.32 3.78 9.96
CA ALA A 90 -10.96 4.70 10.90
C ALA A 90 -12.23 4.04 11.53
N PRO A 91 -12.45 4.14 12.85
CA PRO A 91 -11.80 5.03 13.83
C PRO A 91 -10.47 4.51 14.41
N PHE A 92 -9.73 3.64 13.70
CA PHE A 92 -8.38 3.16 14.06
C PHE A 92 -8.30 2.57 15.47
N ALA A 93 -9.20 1.62 15.71
CA ALA A 93 -9.18 0.78 16.89
C ALA A 93 -8.60 -0.61 16.54
N THR A 94 -8.80 -1.56 17.45
CA THR A 94 -8.65 -2.98 17.15
C THR A 94 -9.29 -3.29 15.80
N LEU A 95 -8.56 -4.04 14.98
CA LEU A 95 -9.00 -4.50 13.68
C LEU A 95 -10.43 -5.09 13.74
N ARG A 96 -11.35 -4.56 12.92
CA ARG A 96 -12.75 -4.97 12.78
C ARG A 96 -12.96 -5.67 11.44
N LEU A 97 -13.17 -6.98 11.49
CA LEU A 97 -13.47 -7.80 10.33
C LEU A 97 -14.98 -7.86 10.08
N PRO A 98 -15.46 -7.83 8.82
CA PRO A 98 -14.74 -7.67 7.54
C PRO A 98 -14.61 -6.19 7.09
N ASP A 99 -14.95 -5.25 7.96
CA ASP A 99 -15.16 -3.85 7.59
C ASP A 99 -13.86 -3.07 7.36
N ASP A 100 -12.75 -3.54 7.91
CA ASP A 100 -11.44 -2.96 7.67
C ASP A 100 -10.91 -3.13 6.24
N GLY A 101 -9.86 -2.37 5.96
CA GLY A 101 -9.30 -2.16 4.64
C GLY A 101 -8.15 -3.11 4.32
N GLY A 102 -7.63 -2.94 3.12
CA GLY A 102 -6.53 -3.76 2.65
C GLY A 102 -6.19 -3.53 1.19
N ASP A 103 -5.10 -4.15 0.78
CA ASP A 103 -4.71 -4.28 -0.62
C ASP A 103 -4.51 -5.75 -0.96
N ILE A 104 -4.76 -6.10 -2.22
CA ILE A 104 -4.32 -7.38 -2.80
C ILE A 104 -3.27 -7.08 -3.86
N TYR A 105 -2.10 -7.68 -3.69
CA TYR A 105 -1.00 -7.62 -4.63
C TYR A 105 -0.77 -8.96 -5.31
N ALA A 106 -0.13 -8.96 -6.46
CA ALA A 106 0.32 -10.18 -7.13
C ALA A 106 1.61 -9.95 -7.90
N VAL A 107 2.36 -11.03 -8.14
CA VAL A 107 3.41 -11.06 -9.16
C VAL A 107 2.81 -11.73 -10.39
N LEU A 108 2.89 -11.06 -11.53
CA LEU A 108 2.38 -11.55 -12.81
C LEU A 108 3.44 -12.41 -13.51
N ALA A 109 3.02 -13.22 -14.48
CA ALA A 109 3.93 -14.02 -15.30
C ALA A 109 5.00 -13.18 -16.04
N SER A 110 4.73 -11.89 -16.29
CA SER A 110 5.70 -10.94 -16.83
C SER A 110 6.84 -10.57 -15.84
N GLY A 111 6.71 -10.95 -14.57
CA GLY A 111 7.61 -10.59 -13.48
C GLY A 111 7.26 -9.27 -12.78
N ALA A 112 6.28 -8.51 -13.29
CA ALA A 112 5.82 -7.28 -12.63
C ALA A 112 5.02 -7.60 -11.35
N ALA A 113 5.24 -6.81 -10.30
CA ALA A 113 4.36 -6.77 -9.13
C ALA A 113 3.29 -5.70 -9.31
N VAL A 114 2.04 -6.05 -9.04
CA VAL A 114 0.88 -5.17 -9.25
C VAL A 114 -0.04 -5.18 -8.03
N ALA A 115 -0.76 -4.07 -7.81
CA ALA A 115 -1.95 -4.05 -6.99
C ALA A 115 -3.17 -4.39 -7.86
N LEU A 116 -3.95 -5.37 -7.40
CA LEU A 116 -5.14 -5.91 -8.06
C LEU A 116 -6.41 -5.27 -7.50
N LYS A 117 -6.43 -5.05 -6.18
CA LYS A 117 -7.60 -4.58 -5.43
C LYS A 117 -7.14 -3.76 -4.23
N THR A 118 -7.93 -2.76 -3.87
CA THR A 118 -7.84 -2.05 -2.59
C THR A 118 -9.22 -1.87 -1.97
N LYS A 119 -9.26 -1.63 -0.66
CA LYS A 119 -10.42 -1.12 0.07
C LYS A 119 -9.89 -0.13 1.10
N ASP A 120 -10.08 1.14 0.81
CA ASP A 120 -9.65 2.22 1.69
C ASP A 120 -10.67 2.47 2.81
N GLY A 121 -10.18 3.01 3.92
CA GLY A 121 -11.04 3.47 5.01
C GLY A 121 -12.02 4.54 4.52
N GLY A 122 -13.32 4.31 4.77
CA GLY A 122 -14.38 5.21 4.34
C GLY A 122 -14.99 4.90 2.96
N VAL A 123 -14.48 3.90 2.25
CA VAL A 123 -15.10 3.38 1.02
C VAL A 123 -15.83 2.06 1.36
N PRO A 124 -17.16 1.97 1.15
CA PRO A 124 -17.93 0.78 1.54
C PRO A 124 -17.68 -0.44 0.64
N ALA A 125 -17.09 -0.24 -0.54
CA ALA A 125 -16.90 -1.28 -1.54
C ALA A 125 -15.42 -1.45 -1.92
N ASP A 126 -15.09 -2.65 -2.38
CA ASP A 126 -13.80 -2.94 -2.99
C ASP A 126 -13.60 -2.12 -4.28
N ILE A 127 -12.36 -1.72 -4.52
CA ILE A 127 -11.91 -1.09 -5.76
C ILE A 127 -10.93 -2.05 -6.45
N TYR A 128 -11.20 -2.39 -7.70
CA TYR A 128 -10.34 -3.25 -8.52
C TYR A 128 -9.59 -2.41 -9.55
N PHE A 129 -8.28 -2.64 -9.70
CA PHE A 129 -7.46 -1.94 -10.68
C PHE A 129 -7.45 -2.74 -12.00
N CYS A 130 -8.09 -2.19 -13.02
CA CYS A 130 -8.26 -2.85 -14.32
C CYS A 130 -7.49 -2.13 -15.42
N GLY A 131 -7.30 -2.78 -16.57
CA GLY A 131 -6.37 -2.34 -17.62
C GLY A 131 -5.01 -2.99 -17.41
N ASP A 132 -3.95 -2.19 -17.27
CA ASP A 132 -2.60 -2.69 -16.99
C ASP A 132 -2.40 -3.15 -15.52
N ASN A 133 -3.41 -2.97 -14.65
CA ASN A 133 -3.32 -2.97 -13.18
C ASN A 133 -2.39 -1.85 -12.66
N TRP A 134 -2.46 -1.55 -11.37
CA TRP A 134 -1.52 -0.60 -10.79
C TRP A 134 -0.17 -1.29 -10.55
N ILE A 135 0.82 -0.96 -11.38
CA ILE A 135 2.17 -1.52 -11.27
C ILE A 135 2.89 -0.90 -10.06
N LEU A 136 3.35 -1.77 -9.15
CA LEU A 136 4.21 -1.42 -8.03
C LEU A 136 5.68 -1.41 -8.47
N TRP A 137 6.11 -2.45 -9.18
CA TRP A 137 7.42 -2.50 -9.83
C TRP A 137 7.45 -3.50 -10.99
N GLY A 138 8.35 -3.29 -11.94
CA GLY A 138 8.59 -4.17 -13.08
C GLY A 138 9.56 -5.30 -12.76
N ALA A 139 9.72 -6.22 -13.72
CA ALA A 139 10.71 -7.29 -13.64
C ALA A 139 12.16 -6.80 -13.68
N ASP A 140 12.36 -5.54 -14.08
CA ASP A 140 13.63 -4.83 -14.19
C ASP A 140 14.03 -4.09 -12.90
N VAL A 141 13.30 -4.29 -11.78
CA VAL A 141 13.67 -3.70 -10.49
C VAL A 141 15.11 -4.08 -10.10
N GLY A 142 15.86 -3.08 -9.62
CA GLY A 142 17.27 -3.21 -9.26
C GLY A 142 17.78 -1.95 -8.54
N PRO A 143 19.11 -1.77 -8.44
CA PRO A 143 19.74 -0.76 -7.57
C PRO A 143 19.71 0.68 -8.13
N THR A 144 19.01 0.91 -9.24
CA THR A 144 18.81 2.24 -9.84
C THR A 144 17.33 2.59 -9.83
N TRP A 145 16.98 3.86 -10.01
CA TRP A 145 15.58 4.23 -10.20
C TRP A 145 15.06 3.80 -11.56
N HIS A 146 13.94 3.10 -11.58
CA HIS A 146 13.16 2.75 -12.76
C HIS A 146 11.81 3.46 -12.70
N SER A 147 11.24 3.76 -13.86
CA SER A 147 9.91 4.37 -13.97
C SER A 147 9.04 3.58 -14.93
N THR A 148 7.74 3.51 -14.64
CA THR A 148 6.74 2.89 -15.50
C THR A 148 5.43 3.68 -15.46
N VAL A 149 4.61 3.48 -16.49
CA VAL A 149 3.28 4.08 -16.60
C VAL A 149 2.30 2.98 -16.92
N ALA A 150 1.27 2.84 -16.10
CA ALA A 150 0.17 1.91 -16.31
C ALA A 150 -1.09 2.65 -16.73
N ASN A 151 -1.83 2.13 -17.71
CA ASN A 151 -3.15 2.63 -18.06
C ASN A 151 -4.19 1.86 -17.25
N ILE A 152 -4.74 2.52 -16.22
CA ILE A 152 -5.64 1.88 -15.27
C ILE A 152 -7.01 2.55 -15.20
N TYR A 153 -8.02 1.78 -14.83
CA TYR A 153 -9.28 2.33 -14.32
C TYR A 153 -9.71 1.55 -13.09
N GLN A 154 -10.52 2.20 -12.26
CA GLN A 154 -11.09 1.60 -11.06
C GLN A 154 -12.44 0.99 -11.40
N ALA A 155 -12.62 -0.29 -11.08
CA ALA A 155 -13.86 -1.03 -11.29
C ALA A 155 -14.45 -1.53 -9.95
N PRO A 156 -15.78 -1.69 -9.86
CA PRO A 156 -16.43 -2.20 -8.65
C PRO A 156 -16.32 -3.72 -8.48
N SER A 157 -15.77 -4.43 -9.47
CA SER A 157 -15.64 -5.89 -9.46
C SER A 157 -14.38 -6.38 -10.17
N ALA A 158 -13.94 -7.59 -9.82
CA ALA A 158 -12.80 -8.27 -10.44
C ALA A 158 -13.03 -8.63 -11.92
N SER A 159 -14.28 -8.63 -12.40
CA SER A 159 -14.57 -8.83 -13.82
C SER A 159 -14.20 -7.64 -14.69
N CYS A 160 -13.79 -6.52 -14.08
CA CYS A 160 -13.46 -5.29 -14.77
C CYS A 160 -14.63 -4.77 -15.63
N GLN A 161 -15.85 -4.91 -15.10
CA GLN A 161 -17.07 -4.42 -15.75
C GLN A 161 -17.80 -3.42 -14.84
N PRO A 162 -18.44 -2.38 -15.42
CA PRO A 162 -18.33 -1.96 -16.82
C PRO A 162 -16.93 -1.43 -17.13
N VAL A 163 -16.45 -1.66 -18.36
CA VAL A 163 -15.19 -1.08 -18.83
C VAL A 163 -15.32 0.45 -18.85
N SER A 164 -14.30 1.14 -18.32
CA SER A 164 -14.22 2.60 -18.32
C SER A 164 -12.97 3.08 -19.05
N ARG A 165 -12.87 4.39 -19.26
CA ARG A 165 -11.67 5.02 -19.79
C ARG A 165 -10.53 4.83 -18.80
N THR A 166 -9.37 4.41 -19.31
CA THR A 166 -8.14 4.34 -18.53
C THR A 166 -7.51 5.71 -18.34
N SER A 167 -6.90 5.89 -17.18
CA SER A 167 -6.03 7.02 -16.87
C SER A 167 -4.62 6.53 -16.59
N ARG A 168 -3.63 7.40 -16.79
CA ARG A 168 -2.22 7.06 -16.57
C ARG A 168 -1.88 7.10 -15.08
N ALA A 169 -1.40 5.98 -14.56
CA ALA A 169 -0.81 5.85 -13.23
C ALA A 169 0.71 5.81 -13.37
N TYR A 170 1.39 6.77 -12.77
CA TYR A 170 2.84 6.92 -12.85
C TYR A 170 3.49 6.32 -11.61
N THR A 171 4.51 5.51 -11.83
CA THR A 171 5.22 4.82 -10.76
C THR A 171 6.72 4.92 -11.00
N ARG A 172 7.50 5.08 -9.94
CA ARG A 172 8.94 4.79 -9.96
C ARG A 172 9.36 3.91 -8.77
N TYR A 173 10.40 3.13 -8.95
CA TYR A 173 10.85 2.19 -7.93
C TYR A 173 12.36 1.93 -7.98
N ILE A 174 12.91 1.48 -6.86
CA ILE A 174 14.32 1.10 -6.67
C ILE A 174 14.41 -0.01 -5.62
N GLU A 175 15.32 -0.96 -5.81
CA GLU A 175 15.71 -1.94 -4.79
C GLU A 175 16.97 -1.47 -4.06
N VAL A 176 16.91 -1.48 -2.73
CA VAL A 176 17.97 -0.97 -1.88
C VAL A 176 17.90 -1.61 -0.49
N THR A 177 19.05 -1.92 0.10
CA THR A 177 19.12 -2.31 1.51
C THR A 177 18.98 -1.08 2.40
N ILE A 178 17.99 -1.08 3.29
CA ILE A 178 17.71 0.01 4.23
C ILE A 178 17.87 -0.48 5.66
N ASP A 179 18.48 0.35 6.50
CA ASP A 179 18.52 0.15 7.94
C ASP A 179 17.16 0.50 8.57
N VAL A 180 16.37 -0.53 8.88
CA VAL A 180 15.00 -0.40 9.36
C VAL A 180 14.93 -0.59 10.88
N PRO A 181 14.42 0.38 11.65
CA PRO A 181 14.19 0.22 13.08
C PRO A 181 12.96 -0.65 13.35
N PHE A 182 13.11 -1.59 14.28
CA PHE A 182 12.05 -2.44 14.84
C PHE A 182 11.90 -2.19 16.34
N THR A 183 10.67 -2.36 16.84
CA THR A 183 10.36 -2.35 18.27
C THR A 183 9.37 -3.46 18.64
N GLY A 184 9.19 -3.69 19.95
CA GLY A 184 8.37 -4.79 20.48
C GLY A 184 9.14 -6.11 20.51
N LEU A 185 8.58 -7.15 19.86
CA LEU A 185 9.14 -8.50 19.80
C LEU A 185 10.46 -8.59 19.00
N ARG A 186 10.65 -7.67 18.05
CA ARG A 186 11.91 -7.48 17.33
C ARG A 186 12.42 -6.09 17.69
N GLN A 187 13.68 -5.98 18.09
CA GLN A 187 14.25 -4.71 18.54
C GLN A 187 15.47 -4.33 17.72
N GLY A 188 15.79 -3.03 17.75
CA GLY A 188 16.97 -2.45 17.12
C GLY A 188 16.80 -2.22 15.62
N THR A 189 17.90 -1.82 14.99
CA THR A 189 17.97 -1.54 13.56
C THR A 189 18.46 -2.76 12.82
N GLN A 190 17.81 -3.11 11.71
CA GLN A 190 18.16 -4.27 10.90
C GLN A 190 18.20 -3.88 9.43
N SER A 191 19.23 -4.35 8.72
CA SER A 191 19.37 -4.09 7.29
C SER A 191 18.40 -4.99 6.52
N ILE A 192 17.47 -4.38 5.78
CA ILE A 192 16.40 -5.06 5.04
C ILE A 192 16.50 -4.69 3.57
N ASP A 193 16.65 -5.68 2.70
CA ASP A 193 16.46 -5.49 1.26
C ASP A 193 15.04 -5.01 1.00
N THR A 194 14.92 -3.84 0.40
CA THR A 194 13.67 -3.08 0.32
C THR A 194 13.45 -2.59 -1.10
N ILE A 195 12.24 -2.77 -1.62
CA ILE A 195 11.77 -2.02 -2.78
C ILE A 195 11.07 -0.77 -2.28
N VAL A 196 11.64 0.39 -2.62
CA VAL A 196 10.99 1.69 -2.43
C VAL A 196 10.15 1.96 -3.68
N HIS A 197 8.85 2.11 -3.48
CA HIS A 197 7.87 2.36 -4.52
C HIS A 197 7.30 3.78 -4.33
N GLU A 198 7.25 4.57 -5.40
CA GLU A 198 6.57 5.86 -5.41
C GLU A 198 5.53 5.91 -6.51
N HIS A 199 4.30 6.27 -6.13
CA HIS A 199 3.20 6.56 -7.03
C HIS A 199 2.81 8.03 -6.92
N TYR A 200 2.55 8.70 -8.04
CA TYR A 200 2.21 10.13 -8.06
C TYR A 200 1.23 10.45 -9.18
N ASP A 201 0.43 11.50 -9.01
CA ASP A 201 -0.44 11.98 -10.09
C ASP A 201 0.34 12.83 -11.09
N GLY A 202 0.06 12.61 -12.37
CA GLY A 202 0.67 13.38 -13.45
C GLY A 202 2.07 12.90 -13.88
N PRO A 203 2.59 13.42 -14.99
CA PRO A 203 3.73 12.84 -15.69
C PRO A 203 5.09 13.03 -15.01
N SER A 204 5.15 13.84 -13.94
CA SER A 204 6.38 14.08 -13.20
C SER A 204 6.07 14.47 -11.76
N ILE A 205 6.99 14.18 -10.84
CA ILE A 205 6.93 14.59 -9.44
C ILE A 205 6.86 16.12 -9.30
N ALA A 206 7.52 16.87 -10.19
CA ALA A 206 7.47 18.33 -10.15
C ALA A 206 6.06 18.89 -10.43
N GLY A 207 5.26 18.20 -11.24
CA GLY A 207 3.89 18.57 -11.57
C GLY A 207 2.81 17.82 -10.78
N ALA A 208 3.21 16.89 -9.91
CA ALA A 208 2.28 16.09 -9.11
C ALA A 208 1.67 16.92 -7.98
N ARG A 209 0.42 16.63 -7.65
CA ARG A 209 -0.28 17.22 -6.49
C ARG A 209 -0.19 16.32 -5.27
N ASN A 210 -0.01 15.02 -5.46
CA ASN A 210 0.11 14.05 -4.39
C ASN A 210 1.10 12.96 -4.78
N LEU A 211 1.78 12.39 -3.79
CA LEU A 211 2.67 11.25 -3.96
C LEU A 211 2.52 10.31 -2.77
N GLU A 212 2.37 9.03 -3.07
CA GLU A 212 2.44 7.95 -2.10
C GLU A 212 3.78 7.24 -2.23
N ARG A 213 4.49 7.08 -1.11
CA ARG A 213 5.72 6.28 -1.05
C ARG A 213 5.49 5.07 -0.15
N MET A 214 5.79 3.89 -0.66
CA MET A 214 5.66 2.62 0.04
C MET A 214 7.00 1.90 0.11
N TYR A 215 7.21 1.17 1.19
CA TYR A 215 8.42 0.37 1.41
C TYR A 215 8.03 -1.08 1.62
N PHE A 216 8.54 -1.93 0.73
CA PHE A 216 8.29 -3.37 0.72
C PHE A 216 9.59 -4.06 1.09
N GLY A 217 9.65 -4.67 2.27
CA GLY A 217 10.85 -5.33 2.78
C GLY A 217 10.80 -6.83 2.51
N ARG A 218 11.92 -7.40 2.08
CA ARG A 218 12.05 -8.84 1.87
C ARG A 218 11.75 -9.60 3.16
N ASN A 219 10.81 -10.54 3.09
CA ASN A 219 10.23 -11.32 4.19
C ASN A 219 9.55 -10.48 5.29
N VAL A 220 9.25 -9.21 5.01
CA VAL A 220 8.50 -8.31 5.92
C VAL A 220 7.16 -7.90 5.31
N GLY A 221 7.10 -7.81 3.97
CA GLY A 221 5.98 -7.22 3.24
C GLY A 221 6.05 -5.70 3.24
N ARG A 222 4.93 -5.04 2.93
CA ARG A 222 4.81 -3.59 3.17
C ARG A 222 4.99 -3.31 4.66
N TYR A 223 5.93 -2.41 4.99
CA TYR A 223 6.20 -2.01 6.37
C TYR A 223 6.18 -0.49 6.58
N ARG A 224 6.08 0.30 5.51
CA ARG A 224 5.89 1.75 5.61
C ARG A 224 5.10 2.31 4.45
N TRP A 225 4.30 3.32 4.74
CA TRP A 225 3.58 4.13 3.77
C TRP A 225 3.69 5.61 4.17
N GLU A 226 3.93 6.48 3.20
CA GLU A 226 4.03 7.93 3.37
C GLU A 226 3.13 8.61 2.35
N TYR A 227 2.43 9.66 2.79
CA TYR A 227 1.66 10.52 1.91
C TYR A 227 2.29 11.91 1.86
N TRP A 228 2.56 12.38 0.66
CA TRP A 228 3.25 13.63 0.40
C TRP A 228 2.39 14.55 -0.46
N THR A 229 2.40 15.84 -0.17
CA THR A 229 1.75 16.87 -1.01
C THR A 229 2.61 18.13 -1.10
N PRO A 230 2.61 18.86 -2.23
CA PRO A 230 3.17 20.20 -2.31
C PRO A 230 2.45 21.13 -1.33
N HIS A 231 3.20 21.93 -0.58
CA HIS A 231 2.65 22.93 0.34
C HIS A 231 1.63 22.37 1.35
N GLY A 232 1.74 21.09 1.67
CA GLY A 232 0.85 20.41 2.61
C GLY A 232 1.10 20.79 4.07
N THR A 233 0.21 20.30 4.93
CA THR A 233 0.42 20.31 6.38
C THR A 233 0.25 18.89 6.91
N PRO A 234 1.09 18.46 7.87
CA PRO A 234 0.87 17.19 8.56
C PRO A 234 -0.54 17.13 9.14
N ARG A 235 -1.29 16.08 8.80
CA ARG A 235 -2.65 15.85 9.32
C ARG A 235 -2.64 15.57 10.82
N ARG A 236 -1.49 15.14 11.33
CA ARG A 236 -1.22 14.79 12.73
C ARG A 236 0.29 14.91 12.99
N PRO A 237 0.73 14.95 14.25
CA PRO A 237 2.15 14.78 14.58
C PRO A 237 2.68 13.48 13.98
N LEU A 238 3.71 13.59 13.13
CA LEU A 238 4.31 12.43 12.47
C LEU A 238 5.27 11.73 13.44
N VAL A 239 5.15 10.41 13.52
CA VAL A 239 5.90 9.58 14.49
C VAL A 239 6.83 8.57 13.83
N CYS A 240 6.83 8.50 12.50
CA CYS A 240 7.69 7.58 11.78
C CYS A 240 9.17 7.91 12.00
N PRO A 241 9.99 6.92 12.39
CA PRO A 241 11.44 7.07 12.41
C PRO A 241 11.98 7.55 11.05
N PRO A 242 13.12 8.26 11.01
CA PRO A 242 13.78 8.55 9.74
C PRO A 242 14.19 7.24 9.06
N LEU A 243 14.06 7.20 7.73
CA LEU A 243 14.55 6.13 6.87
C LEU A 243 15.26 6.71 5.66
N ALA A 244 16.19 5.94 5.09
CA ALA A 244 16.71 6.24 3.76
C ALA A 244 15.52 6.37 2.77
N TYR A 245 15.64 7.28 1.80
CA TYR A 245 14.59 7.61 0.81
C TYR A 245 13.31 8.24 1.38
N SER A 246 13.24 8.55 2.68
CA SER A 246 12.12 9.28 3.31
C SER A 246 12.30 10.82 3.26
N ALA A 247 13.00 11.33 2.26
CA ALA A 247 13.15 12.77 2.06
C ALA A 247 11.98 13.34 1.21
N PRO A 248 11.69 14.65 1.31
CA PRO A 248 10.76 15.30 0.39
C PRO A 248 11.10 14.99 -1.07
N PRO A 249 10.12 14.58 -1.89
CA PRO A 249 10.39 14.19 -3.28
C PRO A 249 10.82 15.36 -4.17
N ALA A 250 10.45 16.60 -3.82
CA ALA A 250 11.00 17.83 -4.38
C ALA A 250 10.88 18.98 -3.36
N ALA A 251 11.47 20.14 -3.70
CA ALA A 251 11.36 21.35 -2.87
C ALA A 251 9.89 21.74 -2.65
N GLY A 252 9.53 22.11 -1.42
CA GLY A 252 8.16 22.52 -1.05
C GLY A 252 7.19 21.37 -0.75
N TRP A 253 7.60 20.11 -0.95
CA TRP A 253 6.78 18.96 -0.57
C TRP A 253 6.84 18.71 0.94
N VAL A 254 5.69 18.35 1.50
CA VAL A 254 5.51 18.07 2.92
C VAL A 254 4.95 16.66 3.08
N MET A 255 5.53 15.88 3.99
CA MET A 255 4.96 14.62 4.42
C MET A 255 3.72 14.96 5.24
N THR A 256 2.54 14.57 4.77
CA THR A 256 1.27 14.91 5.43
C THR A 256 0.71 13.77 6.26
N ASP A 257 1.10 12.52 5.96
CA ASP A 257 0.91 11.36 6.83
C ASP A 257 2.07 10.36 6.64
N CYS A 258 2.31 9.56 7.67
CA CYS A 258 3.22 8.44 7.62
C CYS A 258 2.79 7.33 8.58
N ARG A 259 2.91 6.09 8.11
CA ARG A 259 2.60 4.85 8.83
C ARG A 259 3.79 3.91 8.73
N MET A 260 4.20 3.30 9.81
CA MET A 260 5.32 2.36 9.84
C MET A 260 5.02 1.16 10.75
N TRP A 261 4.85 -0.01 10.15
CA TRP A 261 4.42 -1.24 10.81
C TRP A 261 5.60 -2.13 11.22
N THR A 262 6.53 -1.58 11.98
CA THR A 262 7.70 -2.31 12.52
C THR A 262 7.69 -2.42 14.05
N ASN A 263 6.57 -2.07 14.68
CA ASN A 263 6.25 -2.43 16.05
C ASN A 263 5.58 -3.81 16.05
N LEU A 264 6.35 -4.85 16.37
CA LEU A 264 5.87 -6.23 16.38
C LEU A 264 5.35 -6.59 17.77
N VAL A 265 4.07 -6.94 17.87
CA VAL A 265 3.45 -7.35 19.15
C VAL A 265 3.02 -8.81 19.09
N PRO A 266 2.93 -9.54 20.22
CA PRO A 266 2.45 -10.92 20.21
C PRO A 266 1.09 -11.08 19.53
N ASN A 267 0.94 -12.11 18.70
CA ASN A 267 -0.35 -12.50 18.18
C ASN A 267 -1.12 -13.32 19.24
N THR A 268 -1.80 -12.66 20.16
CA THR A 268 -2.52 -13.31 21.27
C THR A 268 -3.89 -13.88 20.86
N THR A 269 -4.34 -13.60 19.64
CA THR A 269 -5.66 -14.00 19.14
C THR A 269 -5.62 -15.20 18.21
N ASN A 270 -4.42 -15.77 17.95
CA ASN A 270 -4.20 -16.80 16.91
C ASN A 270 -4.76 -16.38 15.55
N PHE A 271 -4.69 -15.08 15.26
CA PHE A 271 -5.24 -14.49 14.06
C PHE A 271 -4.47 -14.97 12.80
N SER A 272 -5.19 -15.21 11.69
CA SER A 272 -4.65 -15.50 10.35
C SER A 272 -5.43 -14.76 9.26
N LEU A 273 -4.78 -14.42 8.14
CA LEU A 273 -5.39 -13.63 7.06
C LEU A 273 -6.50 -14.34 6.32
N VAL A 274 -6.54 -15.67 6.33
CA VAL A 274 -7.70 -16.41 5.80
C VAL A 274 -8.99 -16.02 6.54
N ALA A 275 -8.91 -15.70 7.84
CA ALA A 275 -10.07 -15.29 8.64
C ALA A 275 -10.64 -13.90 8.24
N TYR A 276 -9.90 -13.09 7.47
CA TYR A 276 -10.41 -11.81 6.98
C TYR A 276 -11.49 -11.96 5.90
N GLY A 277 -11.57 -13.12 5.22
CA GLY A 277 -12.47 -13.30 4.08
C GLY A 277 -12.09 -12.46 2.84
N TRP A 278 -10.90 -11.87 2.83
CA TRP A 278 -10.36 -11.19 1.65
C TRP A 278 -9.95 -12.22 0.61
N GLY A 279 -10.54 -12.11 -0.57
CA GLY A 279 -10.24 -12.98 -1.71
C GLY A 279 -10.09 -12.18 -3.00
N TYR A 280 -9.45 -12.83 -3.96
CA TYR A 280 -9.42 -12.44 -5.36
C TYR A 280 -9.71 -13.71 -6.17
N PRO A 281 -10.67 -13.67 -7.11
CA PRO A 281 -11.10 -14.86 -7.86
C PRO A 281 -10.00 -15.45 -8.75
#